data_AF-A0A225AWP2-F1
#
_entry.id   AF-A0A225AWP2-F1
#
_cell.length_a   1.000
_cell.length_b   1.000
_cell.length_c   1.000
_cell.angle_alpha   90.00
_cell.angle_beta   90.00
_cell.angle_gamma   90.00
#
_symmetry.space_group_name_H-M   'P 1'
#
loop_
_entity.id
_entity.type
_entity.pdbx_description
1 polymer ?
#
loop_
_entity_poly.entity_id
_entity_poly.type
_entity_poly.pdbx_seq_one_letter_code
_entity_poly.pdbx_strand_id
1 'polypeptide(L)'
;MCAYDPWDYNWEGNRFRHKGVQYVIEEQLTEEENVELAQRHVLTLAHEIESGRQFMLKLSYDLDPEEFDIEDEDEHEEMVCDYSGFEADLVNFLHGIGHEPKLLDAYGYLQGENHPYESGAIYFIAMECVPGENVDEIRDELTKEELQSIRRQLAYILNEMAKINRCFANEDPACLRYDRRADKLYVVDLTH
;
A
#
# COMPACT_ATOMS: atom_id res chain seq x y z
N MET A 1 31.94 6.98 7.29
CA MET A 1 30.68 7.00 6.55
C MET A 1 29.85 5.88 7.13
N CYS A 2 28.74 6.19 7.80
CA CYS A 2 27.79 5.15 8.18
C CYS A 2 27.25 4.57 6.88
N ALA A 3 27.23 3.25 6.76
CA ALA A 3 26.59 2.59 5.63
C ALA A 3 25.15 3.10 5.55
N TYR A 4 24.75 3.55 4.37
CA TYR A 4 23.36 3.78 4.06
C TYR A 4 22.68 2.42 4.17
N ASP A 5 21.75 2.27 5.11
CA ASP A 5 20.94 1.08 5.19
C ASP A 5 19.67 1.36 4.37
N PRO A 6 19.58 0.87 3.12
CA PRO A 6 18.38 1.05 2.31
C PRO A 6 17.13 0.47 3.01
N TRP A 7 17.31 -0.36 4.04
CA TRP A 7 16.25 -0.99 4.80
C TRP A 7 15.61 -0.11 5.89
N ASP A 8 16.14 1.09 6.18
CA ASP A 8 15.65 1.99 7.24
C ASP A 8 15.23 3.37 6.67
N TYR A 9 14.77 3.40 5.42
CA TYR A 9 14.32 4.66 4.80
C TYR A 9 12.98 5.11 5.37
N ASN A 10 13.03 6.04 6.32
CA ASN A 10 11.84 6.61 6.93
C ASN A 10 11.18 7.65 6.01
N TRP A 11 9.94 7.38 5.60
CA TRP A 11 9.13 8.28 4.78
C TRP A 11 8.52 9.44 5.56
N GLU A 12 8.43 9.37 6.89
CA GLU A 12 7.81 10.42 7.72
C GLU A 12 8.50 11.78 7.57
N GLY A 13 7.69 12.83 7.45
CA GLY A 13 8.16 14.20 7.24
C GLY A 13 8.63 14.50 5.81
N ASN A 14 8.73 13.50 4.93
CA ASN A 14 9.07 13.74 3.53
C ASN A 14 7.99 14.59 2.85
N ARG A 15 8.45 15.50 1.99
CA ARG A 15 7.61 16.42 1.24
C ARG A 15 7.74 16.16 -0.25
N PHE A 16 6.61 16.10 -0.93
CA PHE A 16 6.57 15.92 -2.36
C PHE A 16 5.60 16.90 -3.01
N ARG A 17 5.75 17.07 -4.32
CA ARG A 17 4.89 17.94 -5.13
C ARG A 17 4.28 17.13 -6.26
N HIS A 18 2.96 17.18 -6.38
CA HIS A 18 2.23 16.56 -7.48
C HIS A 18 1.17 17.55 -8.00
N LYS A 19 1.06 17.69 -9.33
CA LYS A 19 0.12 18.64 -9.99
C LYS A 19 0.16 20.08 -9.42
N GLY A 20 1.34 20.52 -8.98
CA GLY A 20 1.55 21.86 -8.41
C GLY A 20 1.19 22.00 -6.93
N VAL A 21 0.64 20.96 -6.31
CA VAL A 21 0.23 20.93 -4.90
C VAL A 21 1.33 20.28 -4.06
N GLN A 22 1.54 20.77 -2.83
CA GLN A 22 2.53 20.22 -1.89
C GLN A 22 1.86 19.35 -0.83
N TYR A 23 2.54 18.25 -0.52
CA TYR A 23 2.09 17.26 0.44
C TYR A 23 3.21 16.93 1.42
N VAL A 24 2.83 16.37 2.56
CA VAL A 24 3.76 15.82 3.54
C VAL A 24 3.24 14.49 4.07
N ILE A 25 4.15 13.54 4.24
CA ILE A 25 3.87 12.26 4.90
C ILE A 25 3.95 12.49 6.41
N GLU A 26 2.87 12.17 7.12
CA GLU A 26 2.78 12.37 8.57
C GLU A 26 3.28 11.15 9.34
N GLU A 27 2.86 9.97 8.91
CA GLU A 27 3.04 8.72 9.64
C GLU A 27 3.15 7.56 8.66
N GLN A 28 4.07 6.65 8.95
CA GLN A 28 4.18 5.37 8.26
C GLN A 28 3.36 4.32 9.01
N LEU A 29 2.41 3.69 8.32
CA LEU A 29 1.45 2.77 8.92
C LEU A 29 1.91 1.31 8.79
N THR A 30 2.45 0.95 7.63
CA THR A 30 2.94 -0.39 7.32
C THR A 30 4.17 -0.30 6.42
N GLU A 31 4.97 -1.36 6.41
CA GLU A 31 6.11 -1.53 5.53
C GLU A 31 6.31 -3.01 5.24
N GLU A 32 6.41 -3.35 3.96
CA GLU A 32 6.59 -4.71 3.48
C GLU A 32 7.61 -4.74 2.35
N GLU A 33 8.48 -5.74 2.39
CA GLU A 33 9.44 -6.01 1.33
C GLU A 33 8.88 -7.03 0.34
N ASN A 34 8.92 -6.67 -0.94
CA ASN A 34 8.66 -7.60 -2.03
C ASN A 34 10.01 -8.02 -2.65
N VAL A 35 10.52 -9.15 -2.16
CA VAL A 35 11.82 -9.71 -2.58
C VAL A 35 11.80 -10.12 -4.05
N GLU A 36 10.66 -10.57 -4.58
CA GLU A 36 10.54 -11.04 -5.96
C GLU A 36 10.66 -9.90 -6.98
N LEU A 37 10.23 -8.69 -6.60
CA LEU A 37 10.29 -7.49 -7.43
C LEU A 37 11.43 -6.53 -7.05
N ALA A 38 12.26 -6.90 -6.06
CA ALA A 38 13.21 -5.98 -5.41
C ALA A 38 12.56 -4.63 -5.06
N GLN A 39 11.36 -4.67 -4.47
CA GLN A 39 10.58 -3.49 -4.14
C GLN A 39 10.24 -3.42 -2.66
N ARG A 40 9.91 -2.22 -2.22
CA ARG A 40 9.37 -1.98 -0.89
C ARG A 40 8.06 -1.23 -0.97
N HIS A 41 7.07 -1.75 -0.27
CA HIS A 41 5.71 -1.23 -0.23
C HIS A 41 5.48 -0.63 1.15
N VAL A 42 4.92 0.57 1.15
CA VAL A 42 4.70 1.33 2.37
C VAL A 42 3.31 1.96 2.29
N LEU A 43 2.47 1.74 3.30
CA LEU A 43 1.25 2.53 3.47
C LEU A 43 1.52 3.66 4.45
N THR A 44 1.12 4.88 4.09
CA THR A 44 1.30 6.06 4.94
C THR A 44 0.02 6.87 5.09
N LEU A 45 -0.01 7.69 6.12
CA LEU A 45 -0.94 8.81 6.23
C LEU A 45 -0.24 10.08 5.79
N ALA A 46 -0.87 10.84 4.90
CA ALA A 46 -0.33 12.09 4.39
C ALA A 46 -1.40 13.18 4.38
N HIS A 47 -0.96 14.44 4.31
CA HIS A 47 -1.87 15.56 4.10
C HIS A 47 -1.35 16.55 3.06
N GLU A 48 -2.30 17.22 2.41
CA GLU A 48 -2.04 18.39 1.60
C GLU A 48 -1.73 19.59 2.50
N ILE A 49 -0.59 20.25 2.29
CA ILE A 49 -0.11 21.32 3.18
C ILE A 49 -1.05 22.53 3.20
N GLU A 50 -1.64 22.90 2.06
CA GLU A 50 -2.49 24.09 1.98
C GLU A 50 -3.87 23.87 2.59
N SER A 51 -4.52 22.74 2.27
CA SER A 51 -5.89 22.46 2.69
C SER A 51 -5.97 21.71 4.04
N GLY A 52 -4.88 21.07 4.46
CA GLY A 52 -4.87 20.14 5.60
C GLY A 52 -5.65 18.86 5.35
N ARG A 53 -6.10 18.59 4.11
CA ARG A 53 -6.86 17.39 3.79
C ARG A 53 -5.95 16.16 3.90
N GLN A 54 -6.35 15.23 4.75
CA GLN A 54 -5.69 13.94 4.91
C GLN A 54 -6.14 12.93 3.85
N PHE A 55 -5.23 12.03 3.51
CA PHE A 55 -5.43 10.90 2.61
C PHE A 55 -4.44 9.78 2.97
N MET A 56 -4.77 8.56 2.59
CA MET A 56 -3.85 7.43 2.63
C MET A 56 -3.00 7.45 1.37
N LEU A 57 -1.71 7.19 1.52
CA LEU A 57 -0.77 7.15 0.40
C LEU A 57 0.03 5.86 0.49
N LYS A 58 -0.25 4.94 -0.43
CA LYS A 58 0.58 3.77 -0.64
C LYS A 58 1.72 4.15 -1.60
N LEU A 59 2.94 3.79 -1.23
CA LEU A 59 4.13 3.92 -2.05
C LEU A 59 4.67 2.53 -2.36
N SER A 60 5.15 2.29 -3.57
CA SER A 60 6.08 1.21 -3.88
C SER A 60 7.32 1.80 -4.52
N TYR A 61 8.51 1.41 -4.06
CA TYR A 61 9.76 1.91 -4.62
C TYR A 61 10.76 0.79 -4.81
N ASP A 62 11.51 0.90 -5.90
CA ASP A 62 12.55 -0.07 -6.23
C ASP A 62 13.71 0.04 -5.24
N LEU A 63 14.26 -1.11 -4.90
CA LEU A 63 15.51 -1.30 -4.20
C LEU A 63 16.59 -1.68 -5.22
N ASP A 64 17.85 -1.70 -4.79
CA ASP A 64 18.94 -2.11 -5.68
C ASP A 64 18.83 -3.62 -5.98
N PRO A 65 18.53 -4.04 -7.22
CA PRO A 65 18.32 -5.45 -7.55
C PRO A 65 19.57 -6.31 -7.34
N GLU A 66 20.79 -5.74 -7.31
CA GLU A 66 22.02 -6.50 -7.04
C GLU A 66 22.06 -7.07 -5.60
N GLU A 67 21.27 -6.52 -4.68
CA GLU A 67 21.14 -7.02 -3.31
C GLU A 67 20.15 -8.21 -3.21
N PHE A 68 19.51 -8.59 -4.32
CA PHE A 68 18.52 -9.66 -4.40
C PHE A 68 19.02 -10.83 -5.26
N ASP A 69 18.51 -12.04 -5.03
CA ASP A 69 18.87 -13.25 -5.80
C ASP A 69 18.12 -13.31 -7.14
N ILE A 70 18.22 -12.24 -7.94
CA ILE A 70 17.59 -12.12 -9.25
C ILE A 70 18.52 -12.75 -10.30
N GLU A 71 18.14 -13.94 -10.80
CA GLU A 71 18.96 -14.70 -11.75
C GLU A 71 18.85 -14.19 -13.20
N ASP A 72 17.70 -13.63 -13.59
CA ASP A 72 17.39 -13.16 -14.95
C ASP A 72 16.79 -11.74 -14.91
N GLU A 73 17.59 -10.76 -15.33
CA GLU A 73 17.21 -9.34 -15.34
C GLU A 73 16.07 -9.04 -16.33
N ASP A 74 16.03 -9.73 -17.47
CA ASP A 74 15.01 -9.49 -18.52
C ASP A 74 13.64 -10.04 -18.04
N GLU A 75 13.63 -11.23 -17.42
CA GLU A 75 12.42 -11.81 -16.82
C GLU A 75 11.91 -10.96 -15.64
N HIS A 76 12.83 -10.46 -14.81
CA HIS A 76 12.49 -9.55 -13.71
C HIS A 76 11.89 -8.23 -14.21
N GLU A 77 12.46 -7.62 -15.26
CA GLU A 77 11.91 -6.39 -15.86
C GLU A 77 10.50 -6.61 -16.43
N GLU A 78 10.26 -7.77 -17.07
CA GLU A 78 8.93 -8.15 -17.56
C GLU A 78 7.92 -8.29 -16.41
N MET A 79 8.31 -8.95 -15.31
CA MET A 79 7.48 -9.06 -14.12
C MET A 79 7.13 -7.68 -13.56
N VAL A 80 8.11 -6.82 -13.28
CA VAL A 80 7.89 -5.47 -12.74
C VAL A 80 6.95 -4.65 -13.64
N CYS A 81 7.10 -4.76 -14.96
CA CYS A 81 6.22 -4.10 -15.92
C CYS A 81 4.77 -4.61 -15.85
N ASP A 82 4.58 -5.93 -15.75
CA ASP A 82 3.24 -6.55 -15.65
C ASP A 82 2.52 -6.18 -14.34
N TYR A 83 3.27 -5.93 -13.26
CA TYR A 83 2.72 -5.47 -11.99
C TYR A 83 2.48 -3.95 -11.93
N SER A 84 3.04 -3.18 -12.86
CA SER A 84 2.86 -1.73 -12.88
C SER A 84 1.39 -1.33 -13.11
N GLY A 85 0.81 -0.57 -12.16
CA GLY A 85 -0.58 -0.11 -12.21
C GLY A 85 -1.63 -1.13 -11.78
N PHE A 86 -1.24 -2.38 -11.52
CA PHE A 86 -2.13 -3.45 -11.08
C PHE A 86 -2.86 -3.14 -9.77
N GLU A 87 -2.13 -2.59 -8.79
CA GLU A 87 -2.69 -2.24 -7.49
C GLU A 87 -3.81 -1.19 -7.61
N ALA A 88 -3.65 -0.20 -8.49
CA ALA A 88 -4.67 0.84 -8.68
C ALA A 88 -5.97 0.27 -9.27
N ASP A 89 -5.87 -0.70 -10.19
CA ASP A 89 -7.02 -1.42 -10.73
C ASP A 89 -7.72 -2.26 -9.65
N LEU A 90 -6.94 -2.90 -8.77
CA LEU A 90 -7.48 -3.69 -7.67
C LEU A 90 -8.20 -2.82 -6.62
N VAL A 91 -7.61 -1.68 -6.25
CA VAL A 91 -8.24 -0.67 -5.38
C VAL A 91 -9.56 -0.21 -5.98
N ASN A 92 -9.60 0.13 -7.28
CA ASN A 92 -10.82 0.54 -7.96
C ASN A 92 -11.89 -0.56 -7.95
N PHE A 93 -11.50 -1.81 -8.22
CA PHE A 93 -12.40 -2.96 -8.19
C PHE A 93 -13.01 -3.17 -6.80
N LEU A 94 -12.16 -3.22 -5.77
CA LEU A 94 -12.58 -3.44 -4.40
C LEU A 94 -13.41 -2.28 -3.86
N HIS A 95 -13.12 -1.04 -4.28
CA HIS A 95 -13.95 0.11 -4.00
C HIS A 95 -15.35 -0.05 -4.63
N GLY A 96 -15.41 -0.59 -5.85
CA GLY A 96 -16.65 -0.89 -6.56
C GLY A 96 -17.56 -1.89 -5.82
N ILE A 97 -16.99 -2.86 -5.10
CA ILE A 97 -17.74 -3.76 -4.22
C ILE A 97 -17.89 -3.22 -2.79
N GLY A 98 -17.33 -2.04 -2.51
CA GLY A 98 -17.51 -1.29 -1.28
C GLY A 98 -16.50 -1.60 -0.17
N HIS A 99 -15.39 -2.27 -0.44
CA HIS A 99 -14.44 -2.76 0.57
C HIS A 99 -13.04 -2.14 0.50
N GLU A 100 -12.83 -1.08 -0.28
CA GLU A 100 -11.59 -0.30 -0.27
C GLU A 100 -11.88 1.21 -0.16
N PRO A 101 -10.90 1.99 0.33
CA PRO A 101 -10.72 3.39 0.01
C PRO A 101 -11.03 3.74 -1.45
N LYS A 102 -11.52 4.96 -1.64
CA LYS A 102 -11.68 5.49 -2.99
C LYS A 102 -10.32 5.94 -3.51
N LEU A 103 -9.94 5.47 -4.70
CA LEU A 103 -8.76 5.98 -5.41
C LEU A 103 -8.95 7.46 -5.75
N LEU A 104 -7.97 8.28 -5.38
CA LEU A 104 -7.89 9.70 -5.71
C LEU A 104 -6.99 9.93 -6.92
N ASP A 105 -5.84 9.26 -6.96
CA ASP A 105 -4.82 9.41 -8.01
C ASP A 105 -3.83 8.24 -7.97
N ALA A 106 -3.17 7.97 -9.09
CA ALA A 106 -2.04 7.06 -9.17
C ALA A 106 -0.98 7.63 -10.12
N TYR A 107 0.29 7.63 -9.70
CA TYR A 107 1.39 8.23 -10.46
C TYR A 107 2.75 7.66 -10.05
N GLY A 108 3.79 7.87 -10.86
CA GLY A 108 5.15 7.47 -10.54
C GLY A 108 6.19 8.53 -10.88
N TYR A 109 7.35 8.44 -10.23
CA TYR A 109 8.54 9.25 -10.49
C TYR A 109 9.77 8.36 -10.53
N LEU A 110 10.85 8.89 -11.12
CA LEU A 110 12.17 8.34 -10.90
C LEU A 110 12.64 8.74 -9.50
N GLN A 111 13.27 7.81 -8.82
CA GLN A 111 14.01 8.07 -7.59
C GLN A 111 15.17 9.04 -7.89
N GLY A 112 15.65 9.70 -6.85
CA GLY A 112 16.75 10.67 -6.95
C GLY A 112 17.85 10.35 -5.94
N GLU A 113 18.95 11.11 -5.97
CA GLU A 113 20.21 10.86 -5.22
C GLU A 113 20.07 10.55 -3.71
N ASN A 114 18.95 10.87 -3.08
CA ASN A 114 18.70 10.63 -1.64
C ASN A 114 17.73 9.47 -1.36
N HIS A 115 17.31 8.71 -2.38
CA HIS A 115 16.40 7.58 -2.22
C HIS A 115 17.17 6.24 -2.23
N PRO A 116 16.53 5.13 -1.81
CA PRO A 116 17.17 3.82 -1.73
C PRO A 116 17.86 3.34 -3.00
N TYR A 117 17.30 3.61 -4.16
CA TYR A 117 17.92 3.26 -5.44
C TYR A 117 17.79 4.42 -6.43
N GLU A 118 18.87 5.15 -6.68
CA GLU A 118 18.85 6.41 -7.45
C GLU A 118 18.30 6.24 -8.88
N SER A 119 18.55 5.11 -9.53
CA SER A 119 18.02 4.79 -10.87
C SER A 119 16.67 4.08 -10.85
N GLY A 120 16.13 3.79 -9.66
CA GLY A 120 14.85 3.12 -9.50
C GLY A 120 13.65 4.02 -9.76
N ALA A 121 12.47 3.42 -9.79
CA ALA A 121 11.19 4.08 -9.81
C ALA A 121 10.54 4.09 -8.42
N ILE A 122 9.63 5.03 -8.22
CA ILE A 122 8.70 5.06 -7.10
C ILE A 122 7.30 5.34 -7.63
N TYR A 123 6.34 4.53 -7.22
CA TYR A 123 4.93 4.63 -7.56
C TYR A 123 4.13 5.02 -6.33
N PHE A 124 3.08 5.81 -6.55
CA PHE A 124 2.21 6.37 -5.54
C PHE A 124 0.77 6.06 -5.89
N ILE A 125 0.01 5.60 -4.90
CA ILE A 125 -1.43 5.38 -4.96
C ILE A 125 -2.07 6.19 -3.83
N ALA A 126 -2.73 7.30 -4.20
CA ALA A 126 -3.40 8.18 -3.25
C ALA A 126 -4.87 7.77 -3.10
N MET A 127 -5.33 7.63 -1.87
CA MET A 127 -6.64 7.07 -1.54
C MET A 127 -7.34 7.89 -0.44
N GLU A 128 -8.67 7.94 -0.44
CA GLU A 128 -9.41 8.55 0.67
C GLU A 128 -9.19 7.78 1.98
N CYS A 129 -9.06 8.48 3.10
CA CYS A 129 -9.03 7.80 4.39
C CYS A 129 -10.35 7.07 4.66
N VAL A 130 -10.26 5.84 5.16
CA VAL A 130 -11.41 5.06 5.62
C VAL A 130 -11.53 5.09 7.14
N PRO A 131 -12.74 5.01 7.69
CA PRO A 131 -12.94 4.82 9.12
C PRO A 131 -12.52 3.41 9.55
N GLY A 132 -12.42 3.24 10.86
CA GLY A 132 -12.10 1.94 11.47
C GLY A 132 -10.67 1.86 11.99
N GLU A 133 -10.45 0.84 12.80
CA GLU A 133 -9.18 0.57 13.48
C GLU A 133 -8.48 -0.60 12.77
N ASN A 134 -7.15 -0.64 12.84
CA ASN A 134 -6.35 -1.74 12.31
C ASN A 134 -6.78 -3.06 12.98
N VAL A 135 -7.12 -4.06 12.17
CA VAL A 135 -7.63 -5.35 12.69
C VAL A 135 -6.58 -6.10 13.50
N ASP A 136 -5.29 -5.99 13.17
CA ASP A 136 -4.23 -6.63 13.95
C ASP A 136 -4.14 -6.03 15.36
N GLU A 137 -4.24 -4.70 15.47
CA GLU A 137 -4.17 -3.96 16.74
C GLU A 137 -5.36 -4.26 17.66
N ILE A 138 -6.58 -4.33 17.11
CA ILE A 138 -7.80 -4.52 17.91
C ILE A 138 -8.19 -5.99 18.07
N ARG A 139 -7.41 -6.94 17.54
CA ARG A 139 -7.81 -8.35 17.41
C ARG A 139 -8.33 -8.96 18.71
N ASP A 140 -7.66 -8.67 19.82
CA ASP A 140 -7.97 -9.22 21.13
C ASP A 140 -9.16 -8.53 21.82
N GLU A 141 -9.62 -7.40 21.29
CA GLU A 141 -10.76 -6.64 21.79
C GLU A 141 -12.07 -6.97 21.05
N LEU A 142 -11.99 -7.66 19.90
CA LEU A 142 -13.14 -7.97 19.08
C LEU A 142 -14.08 -8.98 19.77
N THR A 143 -15.37 -8.65 19.75
CA THR A 143 -16.42 -9.59 20.16
C THR A 143 -16.53 -10.76 19.17
N LYS A 144 -17.21 -11.84 19.58
CA LYS A 144 -17.45 -12.99 18.70
C LYS A 144 -18.28 -12.61 17.49
N GLU A 145 -19.23 -11.70 17.68
CA GLU A 145 -20.11 -11.17 16.66
C GLU A 145 -19.33 -10.33 15.63
N GLU A 146 -18.46 -9.44 16.08
CA GLU A 146 -17.58 -8.65 15.21
C GLU A 146 -16.61 -9.54 14.43
N LEU A 147 -15.95 -10.51 15.09
CA LEU A 147 -15.09 -11.49 14.42
C LEU A 147 -15.85 -12.29 13.36
N GLN A 148 -17.08 -12.69 13.65
CA GLN A 148 -17.92 -13.39 12.67
C GLN A 148 -18.28 -12.49 11.48
N SER A 149 -18.53 -11.20 11.72
CA SER A 149 -18.80 -10.25 10.64
C SER A 149 -17.58 -10.00 9.77
N ILE A 150 -16.41 -9.78 10.37
CA ILE A 150 -15.13 -9.62 9.67
C ILE A 150 -14.88 -10.84 8.78
N ARG A 151 -14.98 -12.06 9.31
CA ARG A 151 -14.79 -13.30 8.53
C ARG A 151 -15.76 -13.42 7.36
N ARG A 152 -17.03 -13.04 7.56
CA ARG A 152 -18.05 -13.06 6.49
C ARG A 152 -17.70 -12.06 5.39
N GLN A 153 -17.28 -10.85 5.75
CA GLN A 153 -16.91 -9.81 4.79
C GLN A 153 -15.62 -10.17 4.06
N LEU A 154 -14.60 -10.67 4.77
CA LEU A 154 -13.36 -11.14 4.17
C LEU A 154 -13.61 -12.29 3.18
N ALA A 155 -14.45 -13.27 3.54
CA ALA A 155 -14.83 -14.34 2.63
C ALA A 155 -15.57 -13.81 1.38
N TYR A 156 -16.39 -12.76 1.53
CA TYR A 156 -17.03 -12.11 0.39
C TYR A 156 -16.00 -11.43 -0.52
N ILE A 157 -15.09 -10.63 0.04
CA ILE A 157 -14.01 -9.94 -0.69
C ILE A 157 -13.17 -10.94 -1.48
N LEU A 158 -12.69 -12.00 -0.81
CA LEU A 158 -11.90 -13.07 -1.43
C LEU A 158 -12.65 -13.75 -2.57
N ASN A 159 -13.96 -13.99 -2.41
CA ASN A 159 -14.78 -14.57 -3.47
C ASN A 159 -14.94 -13.63 -4.67
N GLU A 160 -15.04 -12.31 -4.47
CA GLU A 160 -15.10 -11.34 -5.56
C GLU A 160 -13.74 -11.22 -6.27
N MET A 161 -12.62 -11.18 -5.53
CA MET A 161 -11.26 -11.18 -6.08
C MET A 161 -10.98 -12.45 -6.89
N ALA A 162 -11.41 -13.61 -6.42
CA ALA A 162 -11.25 -14.87 -7.14
C ALA A 162 -11.91 -14.86 -8.53
N LYS A 163 -13.02 -14.13 -8.72
CA LYS A 163 -13.71 -14.03 -10.03
C LYS A 163 -12.89 -13.29 -11.08
N ILE A 164 -11.95 -12.45 -10.65
CA ILE A 164 -11.02 -11.73 -11.53
C ILE A 164 -9.63 -12.38 -11.53
N ASN A 165 -9.52 -13.62 -11.03
CA ASN A 165 -8.27 -14.37 -10.85
C ASN A 165 -7.25 -13.57 -10.03
N ARG A 166 -7.67 -13.11 -8.84
CA ARG A 166 -6.86 -12.38 -7.88
C ARG A 166 -6.97 -12.99 -6.48
N CYS A 167 -5.92 -12.83 -5.69
CA CYS A 167 -5.83 -13.17 -4.28
C CYS A 167 -4.95 -12.15 -3.55
N PHE A 168 -4.98 -12.13 -2.22
CA PHE A 168 -3.94 -11.43 -1.46
C PHE A 168 -2.61 -12.17 -1.62
N ALA A 169 -1.51 -11.43 -1.78
CA ALA A 169 -0.17 -12.01 -1.72
C ALA A 169 0.24 -12.33 -0.28
N ASN A 170 -0.14 -11.46 0.67
CA ASN A 170 0.13 -11.63 2.09
C ASN A 170 -1.17 -11.74 2.92
N GLU A 171 -1.16 -12.61 3.94
CA GLU A 171 -2.29 -12.87 4.85
C GLU A 171 -2.28 -11.96 6.10
N ASP A 172 -1.53 -10.86 6.08
CA ASP A 172 -1.37 -9.96 7.24
C ASP A 172 -2.68 -9.20 7.55
N PRO A 173 -3.27 -9.35 8.76
CA PRO A 173 -4.43 -8.58 9.18
C PRO A 173 -4.19 -7.06 9.24
N ALA A 174 -2.93 -6.59 9.23
CA ALA A 174 -2.59 -5.16 9.18
C ALA A 174 -3.11 -4.47 7.91
N CYS A 175 -3.35 -5.22 6.83
CA CYS A 175 -3.97 -4.68 5.62
C CYS A 175 -5.48 -4.38 5.77
N LEU A 176 -6.07 -4.74 6.91
CA LEU A 176 -7.50 -4.62 7.15
C LEU A 176 -7.82 -3.53 8.18
N ARG A 177 -8.88 -2.75 7.92
CA ARG A 177 -9.49 -1.83 8.88
C ARG A 177 -10.95 -2.14 9.11
N TYR A 178 -11.35 -2.20 10.38
CA TYR A 178 -12.72 -2.53 10.76
C TYR A 178 -13.40 -1.33 11.44
N ASP A 179 -14.45 -0.81 10.80
CA ASP A 179 -15.35 0.18 11.39
C ASP A 179 -16.46 -0.53 12.16
N ARG A 180 -16.27 -0.62 13.49
CA ARG A 180 -17.24 -1.19 14.43
C ARG A 180 -18.61 -0.53 14.35
N ARG A 181 -18.69 0.77 14.05
CA ARG A 181 -19.97 1.50 14.01
C ARG A 181 -20.79 1.16 12.77
N ALA A 182 -20.10 0.99 11.64
CA ALA A 182 -20.72 0.63 10.38
C ALA A 182 -20.83 -0.89 10.17
N ASP A 183 -20.21 -1.70 11.04
CA ASP A 183 -19.98 -3.14 10.82
C ASP A 183 -19.34 -3.38 9.45
N LYS A 184 -18.26 -2.65 9.15
CA LYS A 184 -17.68 -2.63 7.81
C LYS A 184 -16.18 -2.89 7.82
N LEU A 185 -15.76 -3.83 6.99
CA LEU A 185 -14.35 -4.16 6.75
C LEU A 185 -13.86 -3.44 5.49
N TYR A 186 -12.72 -2.78 5.61
CA TYR A 186 -11.96 -2.19 4.53
C TYR A 186 -10.64 -2.92 4.38
N VAL A 187 -10.22 -3.15 3.16
CA VAL A 187 -8.84 -3.46 2.79
C VAL A 187 -8.18 -2.12 2.49
N VAL A 188 -6.95 -1.89 2.94
CA VAL A 188 -6.24 -0.60 2.77
C VAL A 188 -4.80 -0.76 2.31
N ASP A 189 -4.21 -1.95 2.43
CA ASP A 189 -2.81 -2.21 2.08
C ASP A 189 -2.66 -3.48 1.25
N LEU A 190 -3.02 -3.38 -0.03
CA LEU A 190 -2.90 -4.48 -0.97
C LEU A 190 -1.49 -4.56 -1.54
N THR A 191 -0.69 -5.51 -1.08
CA THR A 191 0.59 -5.86 -1.73
C THR A 191 0.34 -7.04 -2.68
N HIS A 192 1.00 -7.02 -3.83
CA HIS A 192 0.91 -8.04 -4.88
C HIS A 192 2.12 -8.96 -4.86
#